data_AF-A0A644XWF6-F1
#
_entry.id   AF-A0A644XWF6-F1
#
_cell.length_a   1.000
_cell.length_b   1.000
_cell.length_c   1.000
_cell.angle_alpha   90.00
_cell.angle_beta   90.00
_cell.angle_gamma   90.00
#
_symmetry.space_group_name_H-M   'P 1'
#
loop_
_entity.id
_entity.type
_entity.pdbx_description
1 polymer ?
#
loop_
_entity_poly.entity_id
_entity_poly.type
_entity_poly.pdbx_seq_one_letter_code
_entity_poly.pdbx_strand_id
1 'polypeptide(L)'
;MYLEPGKYYHIYNHANGFESTFRNKDNFTFFLNKFRFHLTPFVDTYVYCLMPNHFHFLIRVKSREEMLESLEKVLEANNFHQLQPFQTFPKLETLGKLVEVDGKIAIEALPDFFRLERLSPSSRIKAFQKCFSKYCQLKSIPDSASNEANEFIGKWLSRQFGDLFSSYAQAFNKQFGRMGGLFIKTFQRKEVNSFNYIKTLVVYIHKNPVDHGFVKKPGEWSYSSFNDIINNRNSLVDVTAVINWFDSTDNFIYCHNQTPVIDSGYTFEE
;
A
#
# COMPACT_ATOMS: atom_id res chain seq x y z
N MET A 1 -18.98 -2.35 4.87
CA MET A 1 -18.23 -3.39 4.13
C MET A 1 -16.77 -3.32 4.55
N TYR A 2 -16.20 -4.42 5.03
CA TYR A 2 -14.78 -4.51 5.41
C TYR A 2 -14.00 -5.31 4.35
N LEU A 3 -12.67 -5.29 4.42
CA LEU A 3 -11.78 -6.03 3.51
C LEU A 3 -11.47 -7.39 4.14
N GLU A 4 -11.93 -8.48 3.53
CA GLU A 4 -11.75 -9.82 4.08
C GLU A 4 -10.37 -10.40 3.73
N PRO A 5 -9.67 -11.02 4.70
CA PRO A 5 -8.44 -11.76 4.45
C PRO A 5 -8.59 -12.82 3.34
N GLY A 6 -7.56 -12.97 2.50
CA GLY A 6 -7.53 -13.91 1.39
C GLY A 6 -8.26 -13.45 0.12
N LYS A 7 -9.07 -12.39 0.20
CA LYS A 7 -9.87 -11.91 -0.93
C LYS A 7 -9.18 -10.82 -1.74
N TYR A 8 -9.58 -10.70 -3.01
CA TYR A 8 -9.09 -9.70 -3.95
C TYR A 8 -10.06 -8.52 -4.02
N TYR A 9 -9.51 -7.31 -4.15
CA TYR A 9 -10.29 -6.09 -4.25
C TYR A 9 -9.73 -5.14 -5.29
N HIS A 10 -10.63 -4.59 -6.10
CA HIS A 10 -10.41 -3.34 -6.80
C HIS A 10 -10.64 -2.19 -5.83
N ILE A 11 -9.59 -1.44 -5.54
CA ILE A 11 -9.60 -0.31 -4.61
C ILE A 11 -9.40 0.96 -5.41
N TYR A 12 -10.29 1.93 -5.25
CA TYR A 12 -10.18 3.20 -5.94
C TYR A 12 -10.76 4.35 -5.12
N ASN A 13 -10.29 5.56 -5.41
CA ASN A 13 -10.86 6.76 -4.81
C ASN A 13 -10.60 7.97 -5.72
N HIS A 14 -11.52 8.92 -5.66
CA HIS A 14 -11.48 10.17 -6.39
C HIS A 14 -11.16 11.34 -5.46
N ALA A 15 -10.69 12.43 -6.05
CA ALA A 15 -10.59 13.71 -5.41
C ALA A 15 -11.97 14.18 -4.94
N ASN A 16 -11.97 14.95 -3.86
CA ASN A 16 -13.18 15.62 -3.43
C ASN A 16 -13.44 16.85 -4.31
N GLY A 17 -14.45 16.77 -5.18
CA GLY A 17 -14.78 17.83 -6.14
C GLY A 17 -13.92 17.78 -7.41
N PHE A 18 -13.64 18.95 -8.00
CA PHE A 18 -12.86 19.06 -9.25
C PHE A 18 -11.34 19.18 -9.01
N GLU A 19 -10.89 18.84 -7.81
CA GLU A 19 -9.50 18.97 -7.42
C GLU A 19 -8.62 17.86 -8.02
N SER A 20 -7.32 18.13 -8.16
CA SER A 20 -6.33 17.09 -8.42
C SER A 20 -5.70 16.63 -7.11
N THR A 21 -5.83 15.34 -6.81
CA THR A 21 -5.14 14.67 -5.70
C THR A 21 -3.63 14.61 -5.92
N PHE A 22 -3.17 14.67 -7.17
CA PHE A 22 -1.74 14.71 -7.54
C PHE A 22 -1.47 15.86 -8.51
N ARG A 23 -0.85 16.94 -8.02
CA ARG A 23 -0.57 18.15 -8.82
C ARG A 23 0.81 18.18 -9.45
N ASN A 24 1.75 17.39 -8.93
CA ASN A 24 3.12 17.30 -9.42
C ASN A 24 3.70 15.89 -9.19
N LYS A 25 4.88 15.62 -9.75
CA LYS A 25 5.57 14.33 -9.64
C LYS A 25 5.78 13.88 -8.19
N ASP A 26 6.16 14.81 -7.31
CA ASP A 26 6.43 14.51 -5.91
C ASP A 26 5.18 14.02 -5.17
N ASN A 27 3.99 14.51 -5.56
CA ASN A 27 2.72 14.02 -5.02
C ASN A 27 2.49 12.53 -5.32
N PHE A 28 2.70 12.11 -6.58
CA PHE A 28 2.59 10.69 -6.97
C PHE A 28 3.57 9.81 -6.19
N THR A 29 4.85 10.21 -6.17
CA THR A 29 5.90 9.47 -5.47
C THR A 29 5.64 9.40 -3.97
N PHE A 30 5.22 10.51 -3.35
CA PHE A 30 4.93 10.56 -1.92
C PHE A 30 3.75 9.67 -1.56
N PHE A 31 2.69 9.63 -2.37
CA PHE A 31 1.56 8.73 -2.15
C PHE A 31 1.97 7.27 -2.21
N LEU A 32 2.74 6.86 -3.22
CA LEU A 32 3.24 5.48 -3.32
C LEU A 32 4.14 5.11 -2.14
N ASN A 33 4.94 6.05 -1.62
CA ASN A 33 5.73 5.82 -0.41
C ASN A 33 4.84 5.66 0.84
N LYS A 34 3.74 6.43 0.93
CA LYS A 34 2.73 6.21 1.98
C LYS A 34 2.04 4.86 1.82
N PHE A 35 1.71 4.45 0.59
CA PHE A 35 1.17 3.12 0.33
C PHE A 35 2.10 2.03 0.82
N ARG A 36 3.39 2.07 0.43
CA ARG A 36 4.41 1.12 0.89
C ARG A 36 4.48 1.03 2.42
N PHE A 37 4.53 2.18 3.08
CA PHE A 37 4.63 2.25 4.54
C PHE A 37 3.38 1.73 5.26
N HIS A 38 2.19 2.07 4.74
CA HIS A 38 0.94 1.78 5.44
C HIS A 38 0.34 0.42 5.12
N LEU A 39 0.58 -0.12 3.92
CA LEU A 39 -0.21 -1.22 3.36
C LEU A 39 0.59 -2.45 2.93
N THR A 40 1.84 -2.34 2.49
CA THR A 40 2.64 -3.50 2.00
C THR A 40 2.70 -4.69 2.97
N PRO A 41 2.76 -4.50 4.31
CA PRO A 41 2.69 -5.64 5.23
C PRO A 41 1.34 -6.37 5.24
N PHE A 42 0.27 -5.75 4.73
CA PHE A 42 -1.11 -6.22 4.89
C PHE A 42 -1.79 -6.65 3.59
N VAL A 43 -1.24 -6.23 2.46
CA VAL A 43 -1.81 -6.52 1.15
C VAL A 43 -0.71 -6.88 0.16
N ASP A 44 -1.03 -7.79 -0.75
CA ASP A 44 -0.28 -7.91 -2.00
C ASP A 44 -0.88 -6.94 -3.01
N THR A 45 -0.04 -6.31 -3.82
CA THR A 45 -0.48 -5.41 -4.89
C THR A 45 -0.13 -6.05 -6.22
N TYR A 46 -1.09 -6.10 -7.14
CA TYR A 46 -0.90 -6.73 -8.45
C TYR A 46 -0.94 -5.71 -9.59
N VAL A 47 -1.69 -4.62 -9.43
CA VAL A 47 -1.68 -3.52 -10.38
C VAL A 47 -2.04 -2.24 -9.69
N TYR A 48 -1.48 -1.12 -10.14
CA TYR A 48 -1.90 0.21 -9.75
C TYR A 48 -1.84 1.19 -10.92
N CYS A 49 -2.68 2.22 -10.85
CA CYS A 49 -2.59 3.41 -11.68
C CYS A 49 -3.04 4.64 -10.90
N LEU A 50 -2.21 5.67 -10.87
CA LEU A 50 -2.52 6.97 -10.29
C LEU A 50 -2.70 7.99 -11.41
N MET A 51 -3.79 8.74 -11.36
CA MET A 51 -4.10 9.82 -12.29
C MET A 51 -4.37 11.10 -11.49
N PRO A 52 -4.25 12.30 -12.09
CA PRO A 52 -4.28 13.57 -11.35
C PRO A 52 -5.44 13.71 -10.35
N ASN A 53 -6.63 13.21 -10.65
CA ASN A 53 -7.82 13.29 -9.81
C ASN A 53 -8.19 11.98 -9.09
N HIS A 54 -7.66 10.82 -9.46
CA HIS A 54 -8.09 9.54 -8.86
C HIS A 54 -7.04 8.44 -9.00
N PHE A 55 -7.26 7.30 -8.36
CA PHE A 55 -6.36 6.15 -8.44
C PHE A 55 -7.12 4.84 -8.43
N HIS A 56 -6.48 3.78 -8.94
CA HIS A 56 -6.96 2.40 -8.83
C HIS A 56 -5.83 1.46 -8.42
N PHE A 57 -6.17 0.45 -7.64
CA PHE A 57 -5.32 -0.67 -7.26
C PHE A 57 -6.09 -1.98 -7.37
N LEU A 58 -5.43 -3.05 -7.79
CA LEU A 58 -5.87 -4.42 -7.50
C LEU A 58 -4.97 -4.99 -6.41
N ILE A 59 -5.58 -5.38 -5.31
CA ILE A 59 -4.89 -5.96 -4.17
C ILE A 59 -5.49 -7.31 -3.77
N ARG A 60 -4.72 -8.12 -3.05
CA ARG A 60 -5.23 -9.21 -2.21
C ARG A 60 -4.93 -8.87 -0.75
N VAL A 61 -5.91 -9.07 0.12
CA VAL A 61 -5.70 -8.95 1.56
C VAL A 61 -4.95 -10.19 2.04
N LYS A 62 -3.83 -10.00 2.72
CA LYS A 62 -3.05 -11.10 3.31
C LYS A 62 -3.85 -11.78 4.43
N SER A 63 -3.59 -13.06 4.68
CA SER A 63 -4.02 -13.74 5.90
C SER A 63 -3.35 -13.11 7.13
N ARG A 64 -3.89 -13.33 8.33
CA ARG A 64 -3.27 -12.82 9.56
C ARG A 64 -1.82 -13.30 9.69
N GLU A 65 -1.57 -14.56 9.35
CA GLU A 65 -0.27 -15.21 9.41
C GLU A 65 0.71 -14.54 8.45
N GLU A 66 0.29 -14.30 7.21
CA GLU A 66 1.08 -13.57 6.21
C GLU A 66 1.36 -12.12 6.64
N MET A 67 0.39 -11.47 7.31
CA MET A 67 0.57 -10.12 7.86
C MET A 67 1.59 -10.11 9.00
N LEU A 68 1.51 -11.08 9.92
CA LEU A 68 2.45 -11.23 11.03
C LEU A 68 3.86 -11.51 10.51
N GLU A 69 4.02 -12.44 9.59
CA GLU A 69 5.31 -12.75 8.94
C GLU A 69 5.89 -11.50 8.25
N SER A 70 5.06 -10.74 7.52
CA SER A 70 5.50 -9.51 6.86
C SER A 70 5.98 -8.45 7.86
N LEU A 71 5.30 -8.32 9.01
CA LEU A 71 5.70 -7.40 10.08
C LEU A 71 6.94 -7.89 10.82
N GLU A 72 7.07 -9.19 11.08
CA GLU A 72 8.24 -9.78 11.72
C GLU A 72 9.48 -9.52 10.89
N LYS A 73 9.44 -9.78 9.57
CA LYS A 73 10.55 -9.45 8.65
C LYS A 73 10.95 -7.97 8.70
N VAL A 74 10.00 -7.05 8.90
CA VAL A 74 10.29 -5.61 9.04
C VAL A 74 10.89 -5.27 10.42
N LEU A 75 10.51 -6.03 11.45
CA LEU A 75 10.90 -5.83 12.84
C LEU A 75 12.13 -6.64 13.26
N GLU A 76 12.60 -7.57 12.43
CA GLU A 76 13.79 -8.38 12.64
C GLU A 76 15.04 -7.50 12.76
N ALA A 77 15.38 -7.20 14.02
CA ALA A 77 16.69 -6.79 14.52
C ALA A 77 16.89 -7.48 15.88
N ASN A 78 18.13 -7.89 16.16
CA ASN A 78 18.59 -8.64 17.35
C ASN A 78 17.65 -8.58 18.58
N ASN A 79 16.94 -9.68 18.88
CA ASN A 79 16.17 -9.95 20.11
C ASN A 79 14.82 -9.22 20.33
N PHE A 80 14.14 -8.78 19.28
CA PHE A 80 12.86 -8.06 19.40
C PHE A 80 11.68 -8.88 19.95
N HIS A 81 11.66 -10.20 19.77
CA HIS A 81 10.54 -11.07 20.18
C HIS A 81 10.29 -11.13 21.70
N GLN A 82 11.18 -10.54 22.51
CA GLN A 82 11.07 -10.48 23.97
C GLN A 82 10.29 -9.25 24.48
N LEU A 83 9.96 -8.27 23.62
CA LEU A 83 9.27 -7.03 24.02
C LEU A 83 7.76 -7.20 24.14
N GLN A 84 7.17 -6.70 25.24
CA GLN A 84 5.73 -6.77 25.51
C GLN A 84 4.97 -5.48 25.12
N PRO A 85 3.69 -5.57 24.70
CA PRO A 85 2.90 -4.42 24.18
C PRO A 85 2.71 -3.26 25.16
N PHE A 86 2.84 -3.52 26.46
CA PHE A 86 2.62 -2.55 27.55
C PHE A 86 3.88 -2.22 28.34
N GLN A 87 5.01 -2.86 28.03
CA GLN A 87 6.27 -2.28 28.43
C GLN A 87 6.38 -1.00 27.61
N THR A 88 6.29 0.16 28.28
CA THR A 88 6.77 1.41 27.70
C THR A 88 8.05 1.05 26.98
N PHE A 89 8.15 1.34 25.67
CA PHE A 89 9.45 1.29 24.98
C PHE A 89 10.43 1.85 25.99
N PRO A 90 11.38 1.04 26.48
CA PRO A 90 12.33 1.52 27.45
C PRO A 90 12.83 2.85 26.89
N LYS A 91 12.87 3.93 27.71
CA LYS A 91 13.50 5.19 27.27
C LYS A 91 14.74 4.75 26.50
N LEU A 92 14.90 5.23 25.27
CA LEU A 92 15.77 4.62 24.24
C LEU A 92 17.16 4.17 24.74
N GLU A 93 17.63 4.76 25.85
CA GLU A 93 18.67 4.29 26.78
C GLU A 93 18.71 2.78 27.07
N THR A 94 17.60 2.03 27.06
CA THR A 94 17.57 0.65 27.60
C THR A 94 17.43 -0.49 26.56
N LEU A 95 17.46 -0.20 25.25
CA LEU A 95 17.44 -1.24 24.19
C LEU A 95 18.72 -1.33 23.35
N GLY A 96 19.81 -0.78 23.86
CA GLY A 96 21.11 -0.72 23.20
C GLY A 96 21.70 0.64 23.47
N LYS A 97 22.91 0.68 24.04
CA LYS A 97 23.60 1.91 24.43
C LYS A 97 23.46 2.96 23.32
N LEU A 98 22.78 4.06 23.62
CA LEU A 98 22.91 5.30 22.87
C LEU A 98 24.38 5.70 22.97
N VAL A 99 25.18 5.43 21.95
CA VAL A 99 26.54 5.97 21.90
C VAL A 99 26.42 7.35 21.28
N GLU A 100 26.61 8.36 22.11
CA GLU A 100 26.81 9.73 21.65
C GLU A 100 28.21 9.81 21.04
N VAL A 101 28.29 10.02 19.72
CA VAL A 101 29.55 10.29 19.02
C VAL A 101 29.40 11.67 18.39
N ASP A 102 30.24 12.61 18.80
CA ASP A 102 30.29 14.00 18.31
C ASP A 102 28.95 14.77 18.36
N GLY A 103 28.20 14.60 19.45
CA GLY A 103 26.95 15.36 19.70
C GLY A 103 25.77 14.97 18.78
N LYS A 104 25.85 13.82 18.10
CA LYS A 104 24.75 13.24 17.32
C LYS A 104 24.35 11.89 17.92
N ILE A 105 23.04 11.70 18.12
CA ILE A 105 22.47 10.40 18.49
C ILE A 105 22.64 9.44 17.30
N ALA A 106 23.51 8.45 17.43
CA ALA A 106 23.67 7.39 16.44
C ALA A 106 22.53 6.36 16.57
N ILE A 107 21.87 6.05 15.46
CA ILE A 107 20.78 5.05 15.39
C ILE A 107 21.36 3.73 14.91
N GLU A 108 22.09 3.06 15.80
CA GLU A 108 22.64 1.73 15.49
C GLU A 108 21.66 0.59 15.85
N ALA A 109 20.58 0.85 16.60
CA ALA A 109 19.70 -0.20 17.13
C ALA A 109 18.37 -0.44 16.37
N LEU A 110 18.00 0.42 15.40
CA LEU A 110 16.78 0.19 14.62
C LEU A 110 17.01 -0.84 13.51
N PRO A 111 16.01 -1.67 13.14
CA PRO A 111 16.09 -2.49 11.93
C PRO A 111 16.43 -1.66 10.70
N ASP A 112 17.12 -2.25 9.73
CA ASP A 112 17.63 -1.55 8.53
C ASP A 112 16.53 -0.78 7.78
N PHE A 113 15.32 -1.34 7.73
CA PHE A 113 14.15 -0.68 7.13
C PHE A 113 13.86 0.71 7.74
N PHE A 114 14.13 0.92 9.03
CA PHE A 114 13.92 2.18 9.72
C PHE A 114 15.17 3.08 9.78
N ARG A 115 16.33 2.61 9.30
CA ARG A 115 17.58 3.39 9.24
C ARG A 115 17.62 4.32 8.02
N LEU A 116 16.53 5.04 7.77
CA LEU A 116 16.47 6.03 6.70
C LEU A 116 17.23 7.31 7.09
N GLU A 117 18.40 7.54 6.48
CA GLU A 117 19.28 8.70 6.76
C GLU A 117 18.59 10.05 6.60
N ARG A 118 17.62 10.13 5.68
CA ARG A 118 16.85 11.35 5.38
C ARG A 118 15.83 11.71 6.46
N LEU A 119 15.55 10.80 7.41
CA LEU A 119 14.59 11.04 8.49
C LEU A 119 15.32 11.37 9.80
N SER A 120 14.77 12.35 10.53
CA SER A 120 15.23 12.64 11.89
C SER A 120 15.12 11.41 12.80
N PRO A 121 15.99 11.26 13.81
CA PRO A 121 15.93 10.14 14.73
C PRO A 121 14.56 9.91 15.36
N SER A 122 13.91 10.98 15.81
CA SER A 122 12.57 10.91 16.40
C SER A 122 11.51 10.40 15.41
N SER A 123 11.63 10.72 14.12
CA SER A 123 10.71 10.22 13.09
C SER A 123 10.90 8.73 12.84
N ARG A 124 12.15 8.26 12.84
CA ARG A 124 12.49 6.83 12.70
C ARG A 124 11.94 6.00 13.86
N ILE A 125 12.12 6.47 15.10
CA ILE A 125 11.57 5.84 16.31
C ILE A 125 10.04 5.78 16.24
N LYS A 126 9.37 6.89 15.90
CA LYS A 126 7.90 6.90 15.76
C LYS A 126 7.39 5.92 14.71
N ALA A 127 8.10 5.77 13.60
CA ALA A 127 7.75 4.81 12.56
C ALA A 127 7.84 3.36 13.06
N PHE A 128 8.92 3.04 13.79
CA PHE A 128 9.11 1.75 14.43
C PHE A 128 8.04 1.43 15.47
N GLN A 129 7.76 2.36 16.38
CA GLN A 129 6.72 2.22 17.41
C GLN A 129 5.34 1.94 16.79
N LYS A 130 5.01 2.62 15.69
CA LYS A 130 3.77 2.37 14.94
C LYS A 130 3.75 0.97 14.34
N CYS A 131 4.85 0.53 13.73
CA CYS A 131 4.96 -0.83 13.17
C CYS A 131 4.76 -1.88 14.26
N PHE A 132 5.45 -1.75 15.39
CA PHE A 132 5.32 -2.67 16.51
C PHE A 132 3.91 -2.71 17.10
N SER A 133 3.28 -1.55 17.27
CA SER A 133 1.90 -1.48 17.78
C SER A 133 0.94 -2.28 16.89
N LYS A 134 1.11 -2.23 15.55
CA LYS A 134 0.32 -3.03 14.62
C LYS A 134 0.58 -4.54 14.77
N TYR A 135 1.84 -4.94 14.95
CA TYR A 135 2.21 -6.33 15.21
C TYR A 135 1.54 -6.86 16.48
N CYS A 136 1.65 -6.13 17.59
CA CYS A 136 1.02 -6.52 18.85
C CYS A 136 -0.51 -6.65 18.74
N GLN A 137 -1.15 -5.72 18.02
CA GLN A 137 -2.60 -5.76 17.79
C GLN A 137 -3.00 -7.03 17.03
N LEU A 138 -2.32 -7.37 15.94
CA LEU A 138 -2.61 -8.58 15.16
C LEU A 138 -2.29 -9.87 15.92
N LYS A 139 -1.18 -9.89 16.68
CA LYS A 139 -0.76 -11.05 17.48
C LYS A 139 -1.72 -11.35 18.64
N SER A 140 -2.37 -10.31 19.17
CA SER A 140 -3.35 -10.47 20.25
C SER A 140 -4.68 -11.11 19.81
N ILE A 141 -4.93 -11.20 18.50
CA ILE A 141 -6.10 -11.88 17.94
C ILE A 141 -5.90 -13.39 18.10
N PRO A 142 -6.87 -14.14 18.66
CA PRO A 142 -6.79 -15.60 18.78
C PRO A 142 -6.65 -16.28 17.41
N ASP A 143 -5.93 -17.40 17.36
CA ASP A 143 -5.70 -18.16 16.11
C ASP A 143 -6.96 -18.85 15.58
N SER A 144 -8.02 -18.99 16.39
CA SER A 144 -9.30 -19.52 15.93
C SER A 144 -9.86 -18.58 14.86
N ALA A 145 -9.81 -19.02 13.59
CA ALA A 145 -10.34 -18.34 12.41
C ALA A 145 -11.87 -18.21 12.46
N SER A 146 -12.36 -17.44 13.43
CA SER A 146 -13.77 -17.12 13.58
C SER A 146 -14.12 -15.97 12.64
N ASN A 147 -15.38 -15.91 12.22
CA ASN A 147 -15.87 -14.83 11.37
C ASN A 147 -15.65 -13.46 12.05
N GLU A 148 -15.71 -13.40 13.37
CA GLU A 148 -15.47 -12.19 14.16
C GLU A 148 -14.02 -11.71 14.07
N ALA A 149 -13.04 -12.62 14.06
CA ALA A 149 -11.62 -12.28 13.89
C ALA A 149 -11.36 -11.70 12.49
N ASN A 150 -11.93 -12.31 11.44
CA ASN A 150 -11.82 -11.81 10.06
C ASN A 150 -12.49 -10.45 9.90
N GLU A 151 -13.66 -10.25 10.52
CA GLU A 151 -14.35 -8.95 10.53
C GLU A 151 -13.51 -7.89 11.24
N PHE A 152 -12.90 -8.22 12.39
CA PHE A 152 -12.01 -7.31 13.10
C PHE A 152 -10.81 -6.92 12.23
N ILE A 153 -10.11 -7.90 11.64
CA ILE A 153 -8.96 -7.66 10.76
C ILE A 153 -9.37 -6.77 9.59
N GLY A 154 -10.51 -7.01 8.96
CA GLY A 154 -10.95 -6.21 7.84
C GLY A 154 -11.31 -4.77 8.19
N LYS A 155 -11.92 -4.54 9.36
CA LYS A 155 -12.15 -3.19 9.90
C LYS A 155 -10.82 -2.50 10.26
N TRP A 156 -9.92 -3.24 10.89
CA TRP A 156 -8.59 -2.78 11.26
C TRP A 156 -7.75 -2.40 10.04
N LEU A 157 -7.80 -3.18 8.96
CA LEU A 157 -7.13 -2.90 7.69
C LEU A 157 -7.72 -1.66 7.02
N SER A 158 -9.05 -1.51 7.04
CA SER A 158 -9.71 -0.29 6.52
C SER A 158 -9.20 0.97 7.21
N ARG A 159 -8.83 0.89 8.50
CA ARG A 159 -8.20 2.00 9.22
C ARG A 159 -6.78 2.30 8.71
N GLN A 160 -6.03 1.30 8.25
CA GLN A 160 -4.69 1.52 7.66
C GLN A 160 -4.76 2.31 6.35
N PHE A 161 -5.78 2.04 5.51
CA PHE A 161 -6.09 2.88 4.34
C PHE A 161 -6.45 4.32 4.78
N GLY A 162 -7.28 4.46 5.81
CA GLY A 162 -7.62 5.76 6.39
C GLY A 162 -6.39 6.56 6.85
N ASP A 163 -5.44 5.91 7.52
CA ASP A 163 -4.19 6.52 7.97
C ASP A 163 -3.31 6.95 6.78
N LEU A 164 -3.24 6.14 5.72
CA LEU A 164 -2.58 6.50 4.47
C LEU A 164 -3.19 7.77 3.88
N PHE A 165 -4.49 7.77 3.60
CA PHE A 165 -5.18 8.90 2.97
C PHE A 165 -5.09 10.17 3.81
N SER A 166 -5.25 10.03 5.14
CA SER A 166 -5.15 11.15 6.06
C SER A 166 -3.75 11.74 6.09
N SER A 167 -2.71 10.89 6.17
CA SER A 167 -1.33 11.36 6.19
C SER A 167 -0.90 12.02 4.88
N TYR A 168 -1.39 11.51 3.75
CA TYR A 168 -1.18 12.12 2.43
C TYR A 168 -1.90 13.47 2.32
N ALA A 169 -3.20 13.50 2.65
CA ALA A 169 -4.03 14.71 2.56
C ALA A 169 -3.49 15.83 3.45
N GLN A 170 -2.99 15.51 4.66
CA GLN A 170 -2.37 16.50 5.54
C GLN A 170 -1.10 17.10 4.94
N ALA A 171 -0.23 16.28 4.34
CA ALA A 171 0.99 16.75 3.70
C ALA A 171 0.67 17.59 2.45
N PHE A 172 -0.27 17.15 1.63
CA PHE A 172 -0.75 17.87 0.45
C PHE A 172 -1.36 19.22 0.84
N ASN A 173 -2.24 19.24 1.84
CA ASN A 173 -2.85 20.46 2.36
C ASN A 173 -1.80 21.45 2.85
N LYS A 174 -0.80 20.97 3.58
CA LYS A 174 0.33 21.79 4.03
C LYS A 174 1.14 22.33 2.85
N GLN A 175 1.42 21.52 1.84
CA GLN A 175 2.20 21.92 0.67
C GLN A 175 1.51 23.01 -0.15
N PHE A 176 0.19 22.96 -0.27
CA PHE A 176 -0.59 23.86 -1.12
C PHE A 176 -1.43 24.89 -0.36
N GLY A 177 -1.23 25.05 0.95
CA GLY A 177 -2.00 25.99 1.77
C GLY A 177 -3.52 25.72 1.78
N ARG A 178 -3.93 24.45 1.61
CA ARG A 178 -5.34 24.05 1.46
C ARG A 178 -5.94 23.61 2.79
N MET A 179 -7.25 23.72 2.92
CA MET A 179 -8.04 23.18 4.03
C MET A 179 -9.06 22.14 3.53
N GLY A 180 -9.52 21.26 4.42
CA GLY A 180 -10.58 20.28 4.13
C GLY A 180 -10.10 18.93 3.59
N GLY A 181 -11.07 18.07 3.24
CA GLY A 181 -10.85 16.71 2.73
C GLY A 181 -10.28 16.73 1.30
N LEU A 182 -9.30 15.87 1.01
CA LEU A 182 -8.68 15.75 -0.31
C LEU A 182 -9.33 14.66 -1.17
N PHE A 183 -9.66 13.54 -0.54
CA PHE A 183 -10.36 12.43 -1.16
C PHE A 183 -11.82 12.43 -0.73
N ILE A 184 -12.66 11.73 -1.48
CA ILE A 184 -14.00 11.36 -1.02
C ILE A 184 -13.84 10.50 0.25
N LYS A 185 -14.66 10.80 1.27
CA LYS A 185 -14.55 10.24 2.64
C LYS A 185 -14.45 8.71 2.68
N THR A 186 -15.10 8.04 1.74
CA THR A 186 -15.11 6.58 1.64
C THR A 186 -14.44 6.17 0.34
N PHE A 187 -13.29 5.50 0.44
CA PHE A 187 -12.71 4.82 -0.71
C PHE A 187 -13.60 3.64 -1.12
N GLN A 188 -13.67 3.42 -2.42
CA GLN A 188 -14.46 2.36 -3.01
C GLN A 188 -13.65 1.07 -3.01
N ARG A 189 -14.38 -0.03 -2.81
CA ARG A 189 -13.83 -1.38 -2.76
C ARG A 189 -14.82 -2.33 -3.42
N LYS A 190 -14.41 -2.97 -4.51
CA LYS A 190 -15.19 -3.99 -5.20
C LYS A 190 -14.47 -5.31 -5.07
N GLU A 191 -15.11 -6.29 -4.43
CA GLU A 191 -14.56 -7.65 -4.34
C GLU A 191 -14.44 -8.24 -5.74
N VAL A 192 -13.33 -8.93 -5.99
CA VAL A 192 -13.04 -9.60 -7.23
C VAL A 192 -13.00 -11.10 -6.96
N ASN A 193 -14.00 -11.82 -7.45
CA ASN A 193 -14.18 -13.25 -7.21
C ASN A 193 -13.89 -14.13 -8.45
N SER A 194 -13.61 -13.52 -9.60
CA SER A 194 -13.34 -14.21 -10.85
C SER A 194 -11.90 -14.00 -11.28
N PHE A 195 -11.17 -15.10 -11.49
CA PHE A 195 -9.82 -15.05 -12.00
C PHE A 195 -9.73 -14.45 -13.42
N ASN A 196 -10.73 -14.72 -14.26
CA ASN A 196 -10.82 -14.07 -15.57
C ASN A 196 -10.98 -12.56 -15.42
N TYR A 197 -11.82 -12.13 -14.47
CA TYR A 197 -12.00 -10.70 -14.19
C TYR A 197 -10.73 -10.05 -13.62
N ILE A 198 -9.91 -10.76 -12.85
CA ILE A 198 -8.58 -10.27 -12.41
C ILE A 198 -7.74 -9.84 -13.61
N LYS A 199 -7.63 -10.69 -14.65
CA LYS A 199 -6.84 -10.35 -15.85
C LYS A 199 -7.43 -9.15 -16.59
N THR A 200 -8.75 -9.12 -16.76
CA THR A 200 -9.45 -7.98 -17.38
C THR A 200 -9.20 -6.69 -16.61
N LEU A 201 -9.26 -6.74 -15.27
CA LEU A 201 -9.06 -5.59 -14.41
C LEU A 201 -7.62 -5.08 -14.45
N VAL A 202 -6.62 -5.96 -14.55
CA VAL A 202 -5.22 -5.56 -14.75
C VAL A 202 -5.08 -4.74 -16.04
N VAL A 203 -5.66 -5.21 -17.15
CA VAL A 203 -5.64 -4.49 -18.43
C VAL A 203 -6.38 -3.15 -18.32
N TYR A 204 -7.57 -3.15 -17.72
CA TYR A 204 -8.38 -1.95 -17.50
C TYR A 204 -7.59 -0.88 -16.72
N ILE A 205 -7.00 -1.25 -15.57
CA ILE A 205 -6.31 -0.28 -14.71
C ILE A 205 -5.14 0.38 -15.44
N HIS A 206 -4.39 -0.36 -16.26
CA HIS A 206 -3.30 0.20 -17.06
C HIS A 206 -3.78 1.01 -18.29
N LYS A 207 -5.00 0.77 -18.76
CA LYS A 207 -5.61 1.53 -19.87
C LYS A 207 -6.23 2.85 -19.45
N ASN A 208 -6.61 3.02 -18.18
CA ASN A 208 -7.19 4.26 -17.69
C ASN A 208 -6.45 5.53 -18.13
N PRO A 209 -5.11 5.63 -18.09
CA PRO A 209 -4.42 6.83 -18.57
C PRO A 209 -4.62 7.12 -20.06
N VAL A 210 -4.83 6.08 -20.87
CA VAL A 210 -5.14 6.19 -22.30
C VAL A 210 -6.59 6.62 -22.48
N ASP A 211 -7.51 5.98 -21.76
CA ASP A 211 -8.95 6.25 -21.85
C ASP A 211 -9.30 7.67 -21.38
N HIS A 212 -8.57 8.19 -20.37
CA HIS A 212 -8.66 9.58 -19.93
C HIS A 212 -7.83 10.57 -20.79
N GLY A 213 -7.15 10.10 -21.84
CA GLY A 213 -6.44 10.95 -22.80
C GLY A 213 -5.12 11.56 -22.29
N PHE A 214 -4.53 11.05 -21.20
CA PHE A 214 -3.23 11.52 -20.71
C PHE A 214 -2.07 11.06 -21.59
N VAL A 215 -2.17 9.86 -22.16
CA VAL A 215 -1.15 9.22 -23.00
C VAL A 215 -1.77 8.40 -24.12
N LYS A 216 -0.99 7.98 -25.12
CA LYS A 216 -1.49 7.15 -26.23
C LYS A 216 -1.36 5.66 -25.95
N LYS A 217 -0.45 5.27 -25.06
CA LYS A 217 -0.17 3.87 -24.71
C LYS A 217 0.07 3.72 -23.20
N PRO A 218 -0.29 2.57 -22.58
CA PRO A 218 -0.08 2.34 -21.15
C PRO A 218 1.35 2.60 -20.67
N GLY A 219 2.35 2.17 -21.46
CA GLY A 219 3.78 2.33 -21.13
C GLY A 219 4.29 3.77 -21.09
N GLU A 220 3.55 4.74 -21.63
CA GLU A 220 3.92 6.17 -21.57
C GLU A 220 3.56 6.79 -20.22
N TRP A 221 2.65 6.19 -19.45
CA TRP A 221 2.24 6.71 -18.15
C TRP A 221 3.13 6.19 -17.01
N SER A 222 3.98 7.08 -16.51
CA SER A 222 4.97 6.75 -15.47
C SER A 222 4.39 6.47 -14.09
N TYR A 223 3.11 6.78 -13.85
CA TYR A 223 2.46 6.62 -12.54
C TYR A 223 1.50 5.41 -12.51
N SER A 224 1.83 4.38 -13.28
CA SER A 224 1.19 3.07 -13.25
C SER A 224 2.24 1.95 -13.09
N SER A 225 1.79 0.78 -12.67
CA SER A 225 2.63 -0.41 -12.59
C SER A 225 3.01 -1.04 -13.93
N PHE A 226 2.53 -0.53 -15.07
CA PHE A 226 2.75 -1.19 -16.36
C PHE A 226 4.24 -1.37 -16.65
N ASN A 227 5.00 -0.28 -16.47
CA ASN A 227 6.44 -0.29 -16.63
C ASN A 227 7.17 -1.10 -15.57
N ASP A 228 6.63 -1.20 -14.35
CA ASP A 228 7.20 -2.05 -13.32
C ASP A 228 7.09 -3.53 -13.73
N ILE A 229 5.95 -3.93 -14.30
CA ILE A 229 5.68 -5.31 -14.72
C ILE A 229 6.53 -5.72 -15.93
N ILE A 230 6.53 -4.94 -17.02
CA ILE A 230 7.28 -5.32 -18.23
C ILE A 230 8.80 -5.32 -18.04
N ASN A 231 9.31 -4.55 -17.08
CA ASN A 231 10.73 -4.46 -16.77
C ASN A 231 11.14 -5.32 -15.56
N ASN A 232 10.25 -6.19 -15.07
CA ASN A 232 10.48 -7.07 -13.92
C ASN A 232 10.96 -6.34 -12.65
N ARG A 233 10.34 -5.20 -12.33
CA ARG A 233 10.66 -4.38 -11.15
C ARG A 233 9.65 -4.62 -10.03
N ASN A 234 10.02 -5.50 -9.09
CA ASN A 234 9.22 -5.80 -7.89
C ASN A 234 9.33 -4.71 -6.80
N SER A 235 8.90 -3.48 -7.11
CA SER A 235 9.02 -2.33 -6.19
C SER A 235 7.82 -2.16 -5.24
N LEU A 236 6.65 -2.62 -5.66
CA LEU A 236 5.37 -2.56 -4.94
C LEU A 236 4.43 -3.66 -5.43
N VAL A 237 4.55 -4.02 -6.70
CA VAL A 237 3.74 -5.05 -7.36
C VAL A 237 4.44 -6.40 -7.33
N ASP A 238 3.67 -7.47 -7.13
CA ASP A 238 4.10 -8.86 -7.35
C ASP A 238 4.09 -9.15 -8.86
N VAL A 239 5.19 -8.79 -9.54
CA VAL A 239 5.33 -8.96 -10.99
C VAL A 239 5.28 -10.42 -11.37
N THR A 240 5.85 -11.31 -10.55
CA THR A 240 5.88 -12.75 -10.82
C THR A 240 4.46 -13.32 -10.88
N ALA A 241 3.62 -13.01 -9.88
CA ALA A 241 2.23 -13.46 -9.88
C ALA A 241 1.46 -12.93 -11.10
N VAL A 242 1.62 -11.64 -11.42
CA VAL A 242 0.94 -11.02 -12.55
C VAL A 242 1.38 -11.66 -13.87
N ILE A 243 2.68 -11.79 -14.13
CA ILE A 243 3.17 -12.40 -15.36
C ILE A 243 2.71 -13.85 -15.49
N ASN A 244 2.69 -14.61 -14.39
CA ASN A 244 2.15 -15.97 -14.39
C ASN A 244 0.67 -16.01 -14.77
N TRP A 245 -0.14 -15.01 -14.38
CA TRP A 245 -1.54 -14.94 -14.84
C TRP A 245 -1.66 -14.70 -16.33
N PHE A 246 -0.69 -14.04 -16.95
CA PHE A 246 -0.67 -13.79 -18.39
C PHE A 246 0.22 -14.78 -19.14
N ASP A 247 0.73 -15.83 -18.50
CA ASP A 247 1.65 -16.84 -19.06
C ASP A 247 3.05 -16.33 -19.44
N SER A 248 3.16 -15.10 -19.97
CA SER A 248 4.43 -14.45 -20.31
C SER A 248 4.32 -12.93 -20.38
N THR A 249 5.46 -12.23 -20.33
CA THR A 249 5.53 -10.78 -20.55
C THR A 249 5.04 -10.38 -21.94
N ASP A 250 5.30 -11.19 -22.96
CA ASP A 250 4.83 -10.93 -24.33
C ASP A 250 3.31 -11.01 -24.42
N ASN A 251 2.71 -12.03 -23.79
CA ASN A 251 1.25 -12.16 -23.78
C ASN A 251 0.59 -11.09 -22.89
N PHE A 252 1.25 -10.67 -21.80
CA PHE A 252 0.82 -9.50 -21.03
C PHE A 252 0.75 -8.24 -21.92
N ILE A 253 1.80 -7.94 -22.68
CA ILE A 253 1.84 -6.79 -23.61
C ILE A 253 0.78 -6.95 -24.71
N TYR A 254 0.66 -8.14 -25.28
CA TYR A 254 -0.36 -8.44 -26.30
C TYR A 254 -1.77 -8.13 -25.81
N CYS A 255 -2.14 -8.63 -24.62
CA CYS A 255 -3.45 -8.38 -24.00
C CYS A 255 -3.73 -6.88 -23.78
N HIS A 256 -2.70 -6.08 -23.44
CA HIS A 256 -2.86 -4.63 -23.27
C HIS A 256 -3.10 -3.87 -24.59
N ASN A 257 -2.81 -4.49 -25.74
CA ASN A 257 -3.13 -3.94 -27.05
C ASN A 257 -4.53 -4.35 -27.55
N GLN A 258 -5.22 -5.28 -26.86
CA GLN A 258 -6.58 -5.74 -27.20
C GLN A 258 -7.64 -4.99 -26.39
N THR A 259 -8.84 -4.82 -26.94
CA THR A 259 -9.99 -4.30 -26.16
C THR A 259 -10.41 -5.35 -25.12
N PRO A 260 -10.39 -5.04 -23.82
CA PRO A 260 -10.77 -6.00 -22.80
C PRO A 260 -12.25 -6.38 -22.95
N VAL A 261 -12.53 -7.67 -23.01
CA VAL A 261 -13.91 -8.17 -22.92
C VAL A 261 -14.34 -8.07 -21.46
N ILE A 262 -15.29 -7.19 -21.20
CA ILE A 262 -15.82 -6.96 -19.85
C ILE A 262 -16.84 -8.07 -19.56
N ASP A 263 -16.62 -8.80 -18.46
CA ASP A 263 -17.61 -9.75 -17.99
C ASP A 263 -18.90 -9.00 -17.58
N SER A 264 -20.04 -9.46 -18.07
CA SER A 264 -21.37 -8.84 -17.93
C SER A 264 -21.81 -8.54 -16.48
N GLY A 265 -21.16 -9.13 -15.48
CA GLY A 265 -21.39 -8.86 -14.05
C GLY A 265 -20.61 -7.67 -13.46
N TYR A 266 -19.72 -7.05 -14.23
CA TYR A 266 -18.86 -5.97 -13.75
C TYR A 266 -18.98 -4.72 -14.62
N THR A 267 -19.58 -3.66 -14.09
CA THR A 267 -19.41 -2.32 -14.65
C THR A 267 -18.05 -1.75 -14.23
N PHE A 268 -17.30 -1.22 -15.19
CA PHE A 268 -16.23 -0.26 -14.91
C PHE A 268 -16.85 1.08 -14.52
N GLU A 269 -16.06 1.93 -13.87
CA GLU A 269 -16.52 3.29 -13.56
C GLU A 269 -16.73 4.07 -14.87
N GLU A 270 -17.79 4.87 -14.92
CA GLU A 270 -18.03 5.87 -15.98
C GLU A 270 -17.19 7.14 -15.75
#